data_AF-A0A926SFK7-F1
#
_entry.id   AF-A0A926SFK7-F1
#
_cell.length_a   1.000
_cell.length_b   1.000
_cell.length_c   1.000
_cell.angle_alpha   90.00
_cell.angle_beta   90.00
_cell.angle_gamma   90.00
#
_symmetry.space_group_name_H-M   'P 1'
#
loop_
_entity.id
_entity.type
_entity.pdbx_description
1 polymer ?
#
loop_
_entity_poly.entity_id
_entity_poly.type
_entity_poly.pdbx_seq_one_letter_code
_entity_poly.pdbx_strand_id
1 'polypeptide(L)'
;MLTAFTAGLLLITVSELGDKTFFIAMCLAMRHSRRYVFAGATLALAAMTLLSVLLGHFAALLPEQIVYWSTIALFVGFGFKMLYDASKMPVECRDKSLVASVDCASDAEREALEAVSQAEANLRKKTPFAITLEAFTLTFIAEWGDRTQINTMVLAASNNAIGVTIGAILGHAICCAIAVFGGRLIASHISERTVTLIGGILFFVFALVTWFEGM
;
A
#
# COMPACT_ATOMS: atom_id res chain seq x y z
N MET A 1 13.85 8.05 15.75
CA MET A 1 12.95 9.06 15.13
C MET A 1 13.14 9.12 13.64
N LEU A 2 14.30 9.60 13.15
CA LEU A 2 14.57 9.71 11.71
C LEU A 2 14.56 8.34 11.01
N THR A 3 15.22 7.33 11.59
CA THR A 3 15.22 5.94 11.10
C THR A 3 13.81 5.35 10.96
N ALA A 4 12.99 5.51 12.00
CA ALA A 4 11.60 5.07 12.02
C ALA A 4 10.75 5.79 10.95
N PHE A 5 10.96 7.10 10.76
CA PHE A 5 10.31 7.89 9.73
C PHE A 5 10.71 7.43 8.32
N THR A 6 12.02 7.27 8.06
CA THR A 6 12.51 6.82 6.75
C THR A 6 12.08 5.38 6.45
N ALA A 7 12.06 4.52 7.47
CA ALA A 7 11.57 3.16 7.34
C ALA A 7 10.09 3.14 6.97
N GLY A 8 9.23 3.84 7.72
CA GLY A 8 7.81 3.94 7.42
C GLY A 8 7.54 4.55 6.05
N LEU A 9 8.24 5.64 5.70
CA LEU A 9 8.08 6.30 4.41
C LEU A 9 8.46 5.38 3.24
N LEU A 10 9.64 4.77 3.28
CA LEU A 10 10.14 3.95 2.18
C LEU A 10 9.37 2.63 2.05
N LEU A 11 9.13 1.94 3.17
CA LEU A 11 8.39 0.67 3.17
C LEU A 11 6.99 0.85 2.62
N ILE A 12 6.25 1.84 3.12
CA ILE A 12 4.88 2.09 2.67
C ILE A 12 4.87 2.54 1.22
N THR A 13 5.70 3.52 0.84
CA THR A 13 5.68 4.03 -0.54
C THR A 13 5.98 2.92 -1.55
N VAL A 14 6.99 2.08 -1.28
CA VAL A 14 7.38 1.03 -2.22
C VAL A 14 6.41 -0.15 -2.21
N SER A 15 5.86 -0.52 -1.05
CA SER A 15 4.97 -1.68 -0.94
C SER A 15 3.56 -1.39 -1.47
N GLU A 16 3.10 -0.14 -1.40
CA GLU A 16 1.76 0.28 -1.84
C GLU A 16 1.72 0.72 -3.31
N LEU A 17 2.87 1.05 -3.90
CA LEU A 17 2.91 1.55 -5.26
C LEU A 17 2.52 0.44 -6.25
N GLY A 18 1.45 0.65 -7.02
CA GLY A 18 0.96 -0.37 -7.94
C GLY A 18 0.29 -1.57 -7.24
N ASP A 19 -0.10 -1.44 -5.97
CA ASP A 19 -0.96 -2.43 -5.30
C ASP A 19 -2.46 -2.16 -5.60
N LYS A 20 -3.34 -3.05 -5.15
CA LYS A 20 -4.79 -2.99 -5.34
C LYS A 20 -5.36 -1.63 -4.97
N THR A 21 -4.97 -1.07 -3.83
CA THR A 21 -5.50 0.21 -3.34
C THR A 21 -4.99 1.42 -4.13
N PHE A 22 -3.78 1.34 -4.69
CA PHE A 22 -3.29 2.29 -5.68
C PHE A 22 -4.19 2.30 -6.92
N PHE A 23 -4.53 1.13 -7.46
CA PHE A 23 -5.43 1.02 -8.61
C PHE A 23 -6.88 1.42 -8.27
N ILE A 24 -7.39 1.14 -7.06
CA ILE A 24 -8.71 1.60 -6.59
C ILE A 24 -8.78 3.12 -6.60
N ALA A 25 -7.80 3.80 -5.98
CA ALA A 25 -7.75 5.25 -5.90
C ALA A 25 -7.68 5.89 -7.30
N MET A 26 -6.90 5.31 -8.22
CA MET A 26 -6.85 5.75 -9.61
C MET A 26 -8.19 5.56 -10.34
N CYS A 27 -8.79 4.38 -10.25
CA CYS A 27 -10.06 4.05 -10.92
C CYS A 27 -11.19 4.97 -10.45
N LEU A 28 -11.28 5.23 -9.14
CA LEU A 28 -12.22 6.20 -8.58
C LEU A 28 -11.93 7.62 -9.08
N ALA A 29 -10.66 8.04 -9.15
CA ALA A 29 -10.27 9.37 -9.62
C ALA A 29 -10.55 9.61 -11.12
N MET A 30 -10.69 8.55 -11.92
CA MET A 30 -11.12 8.64 -13.32
C MET A 30 -12.64 8.85 -13.45
N ARG A 31 -13.44 8.40 -12.48
CA ARG A 31 -14.92 8.46 -12.51
C ARG A 31 -15.51 9.58 -11.66
N HIS A 32 -14.75 10.05 -10.68
CA HIS A 32 -15.15 11.06 -9.71
C HIS A 32 -14.15 12.21 -9.65
N SER A 33 -14.52 13.29 -8.96
CA SER A 33 -13.59 14.41 -8.79
C SER A 33 -12.42 14.03 -7.89
N ARG A 34 -11.21 14.17 -8.44
CA ARG A 34 -9.91 13.81 -7.83
C ARG A 34 -9.75 14.25 -6.37
N ARG A 35 -10.18 15.48 -6.02
CA ARG A 35 -10.04 16.02 -4.65
C ARG A 35 -10.77 15.20 -3.58
N TYR A 36 -11.97 14.70 -3.87
CA TYR A 36 -12.79 13.96 -2.90
C TYR A 36 -12.34 12.51 -2.78
N VAL A 37 -11.86 11.93 -3.88
CA VAL A 37 -11.23 10.60 -3.90
C VAL A 37 -9.93 10.62 -3.11
N PHE A 38 -9.05 11.60 -3.38
CA PHE A 38 -7.79 11.76 -2.65
C PHE A 38 -8.03 11.93 -1.15
N ALA A 39 -8.99 12.77 -0.75
CA ALA A 39 -9.33 12.97 0.65
C ALA A 39 -9.85 11.68 1.31
N GLY A 40 -10.74 10.94 0.64
CA GLY A 40 -11.30 9.69 1.16
C GLY A 40 -10.26 8.58 1.29
N ALA A 41 -9.47 8.35 0.24
CA ALA A 41 -8.41 7.34 0.23
C ALA A 41 -7.31 7.65 1.25
N THR A 42 -6.82 8.90 1.30
CA THR A 42 -5.79 9.30 2.28
C THR A 42 -6.32 9.19 3.71
N LEU A 43 -7.58 9.55 3.95
CA LEU A 43 -8.21 9.40 5.28
C LEU A 43 -8.33 7.93 5.68
N ALA A 44 -8.67 7.04 4.76
CA ALA A 44 -8.73 5.60 5.02
C ALA A 44 -7.35 5.03 5.38
N LEU A 45 -6.33 5.34 4.57
CA LEU A 45 -4.96 4.90 4.81
C LEU A 45 -4.39 5.47 6.11
N ALA A 46 -4.69 6.73 6.44
CA ALA A 46 -4.31 7.32 7.71
C ALA A 46 -5.02 6.65 8.90
N ALA A 47 -6.32 6.37 8.79
CA ALA A 47 -7.07 5.66 9.82
C ALA A 47 -6.51 4.24 10.04
N MET A 48 -6.22 3.53 8.95
CA MET A 48 -5.56 2.21 9.00
C MET A 48 -4.19 2.29 9.65
N THR A 49 -3.35 3.26 9.27
CA THR A 49 -2.03 3.47 9.86
C THR A 49 -2.13 3.69 11.37
N LEU A 50 -3.07 4.54 11.82
CA LEU A 50 -3.29 4.78 13.24
C LEU A 50 -3.74 3.53 13.97
N LEU A 51 -4.65 2.74 13.40
CA LEU A 51 -5.07 1.45 13.96
C LEU A 51 -3.87 0.49 14.08
N SER A 52 -3.05 0.36 13.05
CA SER A 52 -1.84 -0.48 13.06
C SER A 52 -0.86 -0.05 14.13
N VAL A 53 -0.60 1.25 14.27
CA VAL A 53 0.32 1.79 15.27
C VAL A 53 -0.23 1.58 16.69
N LEU A 54 -1.54 1.75 16.90
CA LEU A 54 -2.16 1.46 18.19
C LEU A 54 -2.02 -0.02 18.55
N LEU A 55 -2.27 -0.93 17.61
CA LEU A 55 -2.03 -2.36 17.80
C LEU A 55 -0.54 -2.66 18.07
N GLY A 56 0.36 -1.95 17.38
CA GLY A 56 1.81 -2.03 17.60
C GLY A 56 2.22 -1.56 18.99
N HIS A 57 1.58 -0.52 19.53
CA HIS A 57 1.80 -0.06 20.89
C HIS A 57 1.41 -1.12 21.94
N PHE A 58 0.32 -1.85 21.70
CA PHE A 58 -0.02 -3.00 22.55
C PHE A 58 0.94 -4.17 22.36
N ALA A 59 1.43 -4.42 21.14
CA ALA A 59 2.43 -5.44 20.87
C ALA A 59 3.80 -5.12 21.51
N ALA A 60 4.11 -3.84 21.74
CA ALA A 60 5.30 -3.41 22.45
C ALA A 60 5.29 -3.78 23.95
N LEU A 61 4.17 -4.26 24.49
CA LEU A 61 4.11 -4.84 25.84
C LEU A 61 4.75 -6.23 25.90
N LEU A 62 5.03 -6.86 24.75
CA LEU A 62 5.75 -8.13 24.67
C LEU A 62 7.24 -7.94 24.95
N PRO A 63 7.95 -8.98 25.41
CA PRO A 63 9.40 -8.94 25.56
C PRO A 63 10.11 -8.45 24.29
N GLU A 64 11.04 -7.51 24.42
CA GLU A 64 11.76 -6.89 23.30
C GLU A 64 12.40 -7.93 22.36
N GLN A 65 12.90 -9.02 22.94
CA GLN A 65 13.47 -10.15 22.19
C GLN A 65 12.44 -10.75 21.21
N ILE A 66 11.19 -10.97 21.65
CA ILE A 66 10.15 -11.56 20.80
C ILE A 66 9.81 -10.61 19.65
N VAL A 67 9.66 -9.31 19.95
CA VAL A 67 9.36 -8.29 18.93
C VAL A 67 10.47 -8.22 17.90
N TYR A 68 11.73 -8.19 18.33
CA TYR A 68 12.90 -8.16 17.47
C TYR A 68 12.95 -9.33 16.48
N TRP A 69 12.87 -10.57 16.97
CA TRP A 69 12.90 -11.76 16.12
C TRP A 69 11.67 -11.84 15.21
N SER A 70 10.50 -11.39 15.69
CA SER A 70 9.28 -11.33 14.89
C SER A 70 9.41 -10.34 13.72
N THR A 71 10.01 -9.17 13.94
CA THR A 71 10.26 -8.17 12.89
C THR A 71 11.14 -8.74 11.77
N ILE A 72 12.26 -9.37 12.14
CA ILE A 72 13.17 -9.98 11.16
C ILE A 72 12.46 -11.11 10.41
N ALA A 73 11.75 -11.99 11.12
CA ALA A 73 11.02 -13.09 10.51
C ALA A 73 9.95 -12.61 9.52
N LEU A 74 9.21 -11.56 9.87
CA LEU A 74 8.19 -10.97 9.00
C LEU A 74 8.79 -10.31 7.77
N PHE A 75 9.85 -9.52 7.91
CA PHE A 75 10.51 -8.90 6.76
C PHE A 75 11.12 -9.95 5.82
N VAL A 76 11.75 -10.99 6.36
CA VAL A 76 12.23 -12.11 5.54
C VAL A 76 11.06 -12.82 4.85
N GLY A 77 9.98 -13.11 5.58
CA GLY A 77 8.79 -13.78 5.05
C GLY A 77 8.10 -12.99 3.93
N PHE A 78 7.87 -11.69 4.13
CA PHE A 78 7.31 -10.82 3.09
C PHE A 78 8.26 -10.62 1.93
N GLY A 79 9.57 -10.52 2.18
CA GLY A 79 10.60 -10.47 1.14
C GLY A 79 10.52 -11.68 0.22
N PHE A 80 10.51 -12.90 0.77
CA PHE A 80 10.35 -14.12 -0.01
C PHE A 80 9.00 -14.18 -0.74
N LYS A 81 7.90 -13.86 -0.06
CA LYS A 81 6.56 -13.85 -0.66
C LYS A 81 6.52 -12.91 -1.87
N MET A 82 7.02 -11.69 -1.74
CA MET A 82 7.01 -10.71 -2.83
C MET A 82 7.92 -11.13 -3.99
N LEU A 83 9.12 -11.65 -3.73
CA LEU A 83 9.98 -12.20 -4.80
C LEU A 83 9.30 -13.37 -5.53
N TYR A 84 8.60 -14.23 -4.79
CA TYR A 84 7.85 -15.34 -5.36
C TYR A 84 6.66 -14.86 -6.19
N ASP A 85 5.87 -13.92 -5.68
CA ASP A 85 4.73 -13.33 -6.37
C ASP A 85 5.21 -12.63 -7.67
N ALA A 86 6.30 -11.86 -7.61
CA ALA A 86 6.92 -11.22 -8.77
C ALA A 86 7.45 -12.24 -9.81
N SER A 87 7.90 -13.43 -9.38
CA SER A 87 8.37 -14.48 -10.30
C SER A 87 7.25 -15.13 -11.09
N LYS A 88 6.03 -15.14 -10.54
CA LYS A 88 4.83 -15.67 -11.20
C LYS A 88 4.14 -14.67 -12.12
N MET A 89 4.39 -13.38 -11.91
CA MET A 89 3.81 -12.35 -12.76
C MET A 89 4.38 -12.45 -14.19
N PRO A 90 3.53 -12.51 -15.23
CA PRO A 90 3.99 -12.53 -16.61
C PRO A 90 4.85 -11.30 -16.91
N VAL A 91 5.80 -11.42 -17.82
CA VAL A 91 6.56 -10.26 -18.28
C VAL A 91 5.59 -9.32 -18.98
N GLU A 92 5.46 -8.09 -18.48
CA GLU A 92 4.58 -7.08 -19.06
C GLU A 92 4.80 -6.94 -20.56
N CYS A 93 3.73 -7.09 -21.32
CA CYS A 93 3.74 -6.90 -22.77
C CYS A 93 4.09 -5.45 -23.10
N ARG A 94 5.29 -5.23 -23.62
CA ARG A 94 5.82 -3.92 -24.04
C ARG A 94 5.19 -3.38 -25.34
N ASP A 95 4.25 -4.08 -25.97
CA ASP A 95 3.70 -3.63 -27.25
C ASP A 95 2.56 -2.61 -27.07
N LYS A 96 2.86 -1.35 -27.38
CA LYS A 96 1.97 -0.17 -27.29
C LYS A 96 1.14 0.03 -28.56
N SER A 97 0.76 -1.04 -29.26
CA SER A 97 -0.19 -0.95 -30.37
C SER A 97 -1.62 -0.94 -29.83
N LEU A 98 -2.36 0.11 -30.17
CA LEU A 98 -3.77 0.28 -29.84
C LEU A 98 -4.56 -1.01 -30.09
N VAL A 99 -5.47 -1.33 -29.14
CA VAL A 99 -6.39 -2.49 -29.10
C VAL A 99 -5.88 -3.69 -28.27
N ALA A 100 -5.72 -3.51 -26.96
CA ALA A 100 -5.97 -4.54 -25.92
C ALA A 100 -5.80 -3.95 -24.50
N SER A 101 -6.64 -2.99 -24.12
CA SER A 101 -6.55 -2.36 -22.77
C SER A 101 -7.12 -3.22 -21.63
N VAL A 102 -7.58 -4.45 -21.91
CA VAL A 102 -8.19 -5.35 -20.91
C VAL A 102 -7.38 -6.62 -20.70
N ASP A 103 -6.76 -7.18 -21.76
CA ASP A 103 -5.93 -8.40 -21.64
C ASP A 103 -4.56 -8.16 -21.01
N CYS A 104 -4.08 -6.91 -20.99
CA CYS A 104 -2.81 -6.51 -20.37
C CYS A 104 -2.97 -5.85 -19.00
N ALA A 105 -4.20 -5.73 -18.48
CA ALA A 105 -4.43 -5.18 -17.14
C ALA A 105 -3.91 -6.17 -16.10
N SER A 106 -3.16 -5.68 -15.12
CA SER A 106 -2.63 -6.51 -14.06
C SER A 106 -3.76 -7.07 -13.18
N ASP A 107 -3.52 -8.16 -12.46
CA ASP A 107 -4.54 -8.76 -11.60
C ASP A 107 -5.03 -7.76 -10.53
N ALA A 108 -4.12 -6.95 -9.98
CA ALA A 108 -4.46 -5.88 -9.05
C ALA A 108 -5.34 -4.79 -9.70
N GLU A 109 -5.08 -4.42 -10.97
CA GLU A 109 -5.92 -3.47 -11.70
C GLU A 109 -7.32 -4.03 -11.97
N ARG A 110 -7.43 -5.32 -12.32
CA ARG A 110 -8.72 -5.99 -12.57
C ARG A 110 -9.57 -6.05 -11.31
N GLU A 111 -8.98 -6.47 -10.19
CA GLU A 111 -9.67 -6.54 -8.90
C GLU A 111 -10.13 -5.15 -8.44
N ALA A 112 -9.28 -4.13 -8.61
CA ALA A 112 -9.64 -2.75 -8.31
C ALA A 112 -10.79 -2.24 -9.19
N LEU A 113 -10.77 -2.54 -10.49
CA LEU A 113 -11.83 -2.15 -11.41
C LEU A 113 -13.17 -2.81 -11.05
N GLU A 114 -13.15 -4.10 -10.71
CA GLU A 114 -14.32 -4.84 -10.25
C GLU A 114 -14.90 -4.24 -8.97
N ALA A 115 -14.07 -4.00 -7.95
CA ALA A 115 -14.47 -3.39 -6.68
C ALA A 115 -15.09 -2.00 -6.87
N VAL A 116 -14.47 -1.15 -7.69
CA VAL A 116 -15.00 0.20 -8.00
C VAL A 116 -16.30 0.12 -8.79
N SER A 117 -16.41 -0.78 -9.75
CA SER A 117 -17.64 -0.95 -10.54
C SER A 117 -18.83 -1.41 -9.69
N GLN A 118 -18.58 -2.31 -8.74
CA GLN A 118 -19.59 -2.79 -7.80
C GLN A 118 -20.02 -1.71 -6.82
N ALA A 119 -19.08 -0.92 -6.28
CA ALA A 119 -19.39 0.19 -5.40
C ALA A 119 -20.23 1.26 -6.10
N GLU A 120 -19.85 1.64 -7.33
CA GLU A 120 -20.61 2.61 -8.12
C GLU A 120 -22.02 2.14 -8.44
N ALA A 121 -22.22 0.85 -8.74
CA ALA A 121 -23.55 0.29 -9.00
C ALA A 121 -24.48 0.43 -7.78
N ASN A 122 -23.92 0.40 -6.57
CA ASN A 122 -24.65 0.59 -5.32
C ASN A 122 -24.88 2.07 -4.96
N LEU A 123 -24.25 3.02 -5.67
CA LEU A 123 -24.27 4.44 -5.35
C LEU A 123 -25.46 5.16 -5.96
N ARG A 124 -26.48 5.40 -5.12
CA ARG A 124 -27.74 6.02 -5.53
C ARG A 124 -27.63 7.54 -5.84
N LYS A 125 -26.67 8.26 -5.25
CA LYS A 125 -26.43 9.70 -5.45
C LYS A 125 -24.94 10.06 -5.37
N LYS A 126 -24.39 10.66 -6.43
CA LYS A 126 -22.97 11.10 -6.52
C LYS A 126 -22.74 12.46 -5.83
N THR A 127 -23.00 12.55 -4.53
CA THR A 127 -22.65 13.75 -3.74
C THR A 127 -21.16 13.76 -3.36
N PRO A 128 -20.53 14.92 -3.12
CA PRO A 128 -19.14 14.98 -2.64
C PRO A 128 -18.85 14.08 -1.45
N PHE A 129 -19.74 14.07 -0.46
CA PHE A 129 -19.62 13.21 0.72
C PHE A 129 -19.70 11.73 0.38
N ALA A 130 -20.64 11.35 -0.50
CA ALA A 130 -20.79 9.95 -0.92
C ALA A 130 -19.55 9.44 -1.67
N ILE A 131 -18.92 10.27 -2.51
CA ILE A 131 -17.67 9.95 -3.20
C ILE A 131 -16.51 9.76 -2.21
N THR A 132 -16.38 10.68 -1.23
CA THR A 132 -15.34 10.55 -0.20
C THR A 132 -15.56 9.30 0.65
N LEU A 133 -16.81 8.99 1.02
CA LEU A 133 -17.15 7.81 1.80
C LEU A 133 -16.92 6.51 1.03
N GLU A 134 -17.22 6.48 -0.27
CA GLU A 134 -16.93 5.36 -1.15
C GLU A 134 -15.43 5.10 -1.24
N ALA A 135 -14.65 6.13 -1.56
CA ALA A 135 -13.19 6.04 -1.61
C ALA A 135 -12.61 5.59 -0.27
N PHE A 136 -13.11 6.16 0.83
CA PHE A 136 -12.72 5.73 2.16
C PHE A 136 -13.02 4.24 2.39
N THR A 137 -14.25 3.81 2.13
CA THR A 137 -14.69 2.44 2.44
C THR A 137 -13.95 1.42 1.58
N LEU A 138 -13.82 1.67 0.28
CA LEU A 138 -13.13 0.77 -0.63
C LEU A 138 -11.65 0.64 -0.26
N THR A 139 -10.96 1.75 -0.02
CA THR A 139 -9.55 1.72 0.37
C THR A 139 -9.36 1.07 1.74
N PHE A 140 -10.20 1.40 2.73
CA PHE A 140 -10.10 0.85 4.08
C PHE A 140 -10.31 -0.66 4.11
N ILE A 141 -11.33 -1.16 3.40
CA ILE A 141 -11.62 -2.59 3.34
C ILE A 141 -10.56 -3.34 2.54
N ALA A 142 -10.04 -2.74 1.46
CA ALA A 142 -8.99 -3.36 0.67
C ALA A 142 -7.65 -3.48 1.44
N GLU A 143 -7.34 -2.53 2.32
CA GLU A 143 -6.16 -2.60 3.21
C GLU A 143 -6.38 -3.46 4.47
N TRP A 144 -7.62 -3.89 4.74
CA TRP A 144 -7.92 -4.53 6.01
C TRP A 144 -7.23 -5.89 6.14
N GLY A 145 -6.29 -5.98 7.08
CA GLY A 145 -5.50 -7.18 7.31
C GLY A 145 -4.37 -7.38 6.30
N ASP A 146 -4.05 -6.38 5.49
CA ASP A 146 -3.00 -6.52 4.48
C ASP A 146 -1.58 -6.41 5.07
N ARG A 147 -0.59 -6.74 4.23
CA ARG A 147 0.84 -6.77 4.53
C ARG A 147 1.31 -5.46 5.14
N THR A 148 0.88 -4.32 4.60
CA THR A 148 1.32 -3.00 5.08
C THR A 148 0.76 -2.68 6.47
N GLN A 149 -0.43 -3.20 6.82
CA GLN A 149 -0.99 -3.12 8.17
C GLN A 149 -0.10 -3.86 9.18
N ILE A 150 0.27 -5.11 8.88
CA ILE A 150 1.10 -5.96 9.75
C ILE A 150 2.51 -5.34 9.89
N ASN A 151 3.10 -4.89 8.78
CA ASN A 151 4.42 -4.26 8.80
C ASN A 151 4.44 -2.98 9.61
N THR A 152 3.40 -2.14 9.50
CA THR A 152 3.30 -0.89 10.28
C THR A 152 3.19 -1.18 11.78
N MET A 153 2.38 -2.17 12.16
CA MET A 153 2.24 -2.59 13.56
C MET A 153 3.58 -3.02 14.16
N VAL A 154 4.32 -3.86 13.44
CA VAL A 154 5.60 -4.41 13.88
C VAL A 154 6.68 -3.32 13.92
N LEU A 155 6.73 -2.47 12.89
CA LEU A 155 7.65 -1.33 12.86
C LEU A 155 7.35 -0.35 14.00
N ALA A 156 6.09 -0.11 14.34
CA ALA A 156 5.69 0.71 15.48
C ALA A 156 5.98 0.07 16.84
N ALA A 157 5.98 -1.27 16.91
CA ALA A 157 6.34 -2.01 18.12
C ALA A 157 7.85 -2.01 18.39
N SER A 158 8.68 -2.03 17.35
CA SER A 158 10.15 -2.09 17.46
C SER A 158 10.85 -0.75 17.31
N ASN A 159 10.14 0.31 16.87
CA ASN A 159 10.72 1.64 16.64
C ASN A 159 9.85 2.73 17.28
N ASN A 160 10.27 3.99 17.10
CA ASN A 160 9.45 5.10 17.54
C ASN A 160 8.15 5.22 16.72
N ALA A 161 7.02 4.94 17.37
CA ALA A 161 5.68 4.98 16.80
C ALA A 161 5.32 6.31 16.11
N ILE A 162 5.74 7.46 16.63
CA ILE A 162 5.45 8.77 16.01
C ILE A 162 6.18 8.90 14.68
N GLY A 163 7.47 8.54 14.65
CA GLY A 163 8.25 8.51 13.42
C GLY A 163 7.62 7.59 12.36
N VAL A 164 7.24 6.37 12.75
CA VAL A 164 6.56 5.41 11.88
C VAL A 164 5.25 5.98 11.35
N THR A 165 4.40 6.53 12.22
CA THR A 165 3.08 7.07 11.85
C THR A 165 3.21 8.18 10.81
N ILE A 166 4.09 9.16 11.05
CA ILE A 166 4.25 10.30 10.14
C ILE A 166 4.85 9.83 8.80
N GLY A 167 5.85 8.95 8.84
CA GLY A 167 6.46 8.38 7.64
C GLY A 167 5.46 7.59 6.80
N ALA A 168 4.68 6.72 7.44
CA ALA A 168 3.67 5.88 6.79
C ALA A 168 2.54 6.71 6.17
N ILE A 169 1.94 7.64 6.92
CA ILE A 169 0.88 8.52 6.39
C ILE A 169 1.40 9.34 5.21
N LEU A 170 2.63 9.86 5.28
CA LEU A 170 3.23 10.60 4.18
C LEU A 170 3.46 9.70 2.96
N GLY A 171 3.94 8.47 3.16
CA GLY A 171 4.12 7.49 2.09
C GLY A 171 2.81 7.15 1.39
N HIS A 172 1.75 6.85 2.16
CA HIS A 172 0.41 6.63 1.63
C HIS A 172 -0.12 7.85 0.87
N ALA A 173 0.07 9.06 1.39
CA ALA A 173 -0.35 10.29 0.72
C ALA A 173 0.40 10.50 -0.60
N ILE A 174 1.69 10.16 -0.68
CA ILE A 174 2.48 10.20 -1.92
C ILE A 174 1.93 9.19 -2.93
N CYS A 175 1.74 7.92 -2.54
CA CYS A 175 1.16 6.89 -3.41
C CYS A 175 -0.23 7.28 -3.90
N CYS A 176 -1.10 7.75 -3.00
CA CYS A 176 -2.44 8.25 -3.35
C CYS A 176 -2.37 9.44 -4.31
N ALA A 177 -1.43 10.37 -4.13
CA ALA A 177 -1.29 11.50 -5.02
C ALA A 177 -0.87 11.03 -6.42
N ILE A 178 0.08 10.11 -6.50
CA ILE A 178 0.51 9.52 -7.77
C ILE A 178 -0.67 8.80 -8.45
N ALA A 179 -1.44 7.99 -7.73
CA ALA A 179 -2.61 7.29 -8.27
C ALA A 179 -3.69 8.25 -8.80
N VAL A 180 -4.10 9.19 -7.95
CA VAL A 180 -5.24 10.08 -8.22
C VAL A 180 -4.93 11.13 -9.28
N PHE A 181 -3.73 11.70 -9.25
CA PHE A 181 -3.34 12.76 -10.19
C PHE A 181 -2.61 12.23 -11.43
N GLY A 182 -1.94 11.08 -11.33
CA GLY A 182 -1.23 10.44 -12.43
C GLY A 182 -2.16 9.83 -13.49
N GLY A 183 -3.32 9.33 -13.07
CA GLY A 183 -4.30 8.70 -13.96
C GLY A 183 -3.71 7.55 -14.78
N ARG A 184 -4.40 7.20 -15.88
CA ARG A 184 -4.07 6.02 -16.71
C ARG A 184 -2.68 6.07 -17.36
N LEU A 185 -2.10 7.26 -17.55
CA LEU A 185 -0.77 7.45 -18.16
C LEU A 185 0.39 7.04 -17.26
N ILE A 186 0.27 7.26 -15.95
CA ILE A 186 1.29 6.83 -15.00
C ILE A 186 1.13 5.34 -14.70
N ALA A 187 -0.10 4.85 -14.55
CA ALA A 187 -0.35 3.42 -14.34
C ALA A 187 0.19 2.53 -15.47
N SER A 188 0.11 2.97 -16.74
CA SER A 188 0.67 2.20 -17.85
C SER A 188 2.21 2.10 -17.86
N HIS A 189 2.90 2.81 -16.96
CA HIS A 189 4.35 2.77 -16.83
C HIS A 189 4.80 2.18 -15.48
N ILE A 190 3.88 1.95 -14.54
CA ILE A 190 4.17 1.29 -13.28
C ILE A 190 4.00 -0.20 -13.49
N SER A 191 5.14 -0.89 -13.49
CA SER A 191 5.16 -2.34 -13.59
C SER A 191 4.86 -2.97 -12.23
N GLU A 192 3.71 -3.64 -12.06
CA GLU A 192 3.38 -4.34 -10.81
C GLU A 192 4.48 -5.36 -10.45
N ARG A 193 5.00 -6.05 -11.46
CA ARG A 193 6.12 -6.99 -11.29
C ARG A 193 7.37 -6.30 -10.77
N THR A 194 7.73 -5.15 -11.35
CA THR A 194 8.94 -4.41 -10.95
C THR A 194 8.78 -3.85 -9.55
N VAL A 195 7.63 -3.28 -9.22
CA VAL A 195 7.39 -2.74 -7.87
C VAL A 195 7.37 -3.86 -6.83
N THR A 196 6.73 -4.98 -7.13
CA THR A 196 6.73 -6.15 -6.24
C THR A 196 8.15 -6.69 -6.02
N LEU A 197 8.98 -6.73 -7.07
CA LEU A 197 10.38 -7.13 -6.96
C LEU A 197 11.20 -6.16 -6.11
N ILE A 198 11.06 -4.85 -6.34
CA ILE A 198 11.76 -3.81 -5.55
C ILE A 198 11.30 -3.87 -4.09
N GLY A 199 10.00 -4.04 -3.83
CA GLY A 199 9.45 -4.19 -2.49
C GLY A 199 10.02 -5.40 -1.77
N GLY A 200 10.08 -6.56 -2.42
CA GLY A 200 10.68 -7.74 -1.81
C GLY A 200 12.18 -7.59 -1.52
N ILE A 201 12.95 -6.93 -2.40
CA ILE A 201 14.35 -6.58 -2.12
C ILE A 201 14.45 -5.64 -0.92
N LEU A 202 13.57 -4.62 -0.86
CA LEU A 202 13.53 -3.65 0.23
C LEU A 202 13.26 -4.35 1.57
N PHE A 203 12.33 -5.29 1.61
CA PHE A 203 12.07 -6.11 2.81
C PHE A 203 13.31 -6.87 3.28
N PHE A 204 14.10 -7.46 2.38
CA PHE A 204 15.37 -8.08 2.76
C PHE A 204 16.40 -7.08 3.28
N VAL A 205 16.49 -5.89 2.68
CA VAL A 205 17.36 -4.83 3.19
C VAL A 205 16.95 -4.43 4.60
N PHE A 206 15.65 -4.25 4.87
CA PHE A 206 15.18 -3.96 6.23
C PHE A 206 15.45 -5.10 7.21
N ALA A 207 15.27 -6.36 6.81
CA ALA A 207 15.63 -7.50 7.65
C ALA A 207 17.11 -7.49 8.03
N LEU A 208 18.00 -7.21 7.06
CA LEU A 208 19.45 -7.11 7.31
C LEU A 208 19.79 -5.91 8.21
N VAL A 209 19.21 -4.74 7.95
CA VAL A 209 19.43 -3.54 8.77
C VAL A 209 18.99 -3.79 10.20
N THR A 210 17.78 -4.32 10.42
CA THR A 210 17.29 -4.68 11.75
C THR A 210 18.17 -5.73 12.42
N TRP A 211 18.65 -6.73 11.68
CA TRP A 211 19.60 -7.71 12.19
C TRP A 211 20.86 -7.05 12.75
N PHE A 212 21.50 -6.17 11.97
CA PHE A 212 22.74 -5.51 12.37
C PHE A 212 22.57 -4.47 13.47
N GLU A 213 21.44 -3.76 13.52
CA GLU A 213 21.15 -2.79 14.59
C GLU A 213 20.84 -3.45 15.94
N GLY A 214 20.39 -4.70 15.94
CA GLY A 214 20.10 -5.45 17.17
C GLY A 214 21.23 -6.33 17.71
N MET A 215 22.40 -6.35 17.04
CA MET A 215 23.62 -7.00 17.52
C MET A 215 24.51 -6.06 18.34
#